data_AF-A0AAD9B7H1-F1
#
_entry.id   AF-A0AAD9B7H1-F1
#
_cell.length_a   1.000
_cell.length_b   1.000
_cell.length_c   1.000
_cell.angle_alpha   90.00
_cell.angle_beta   90.00
_cell.angle_gamma   90.00
#
_symmetry.space_group_name_H-M   'P 1'
#
loop_
_entity.id
_entity.type
_entity.pdbx_description
1 polymer ?
#
loop_
_entity_poly.entity_id
_entity_poly.type
_entity_poly.pdbx_seq_one_letter_code
_entity_poly.pdbx_strand_id
1 'polypeptide(L)'
;MPSLSEQLQEVRSRAEVCLYSGGRVAEVRVGVMAISNLPLPPCSKYCHIAAETMIIENSFGSNRKETLASLQRLSTALNILEKYGCNLTNPNRPKYWRTVKHNNPVFRATVDAIQVTTHTREDEQCFVSMVTPISSQMGSASPMMSQILMLAELLQ
;
A
#
# COMPACT_ATOMS: atom_id res chain seq x y z
N MET A 1 16.39 -21.22 16.46
CA MET A 1 16.21 -19.82 16.02
C MET A 1 15.28 -19.83 14.83
N PRO A 2 14.19 -19.04 14.83
CA PRO A 2 13.32 -18.93 13.66
C PRO A 2 14.09 -18.32 12.48
N SER A 3 13.85 -18.84 11.29
CA SER A 3 14.38 -18.33 10.03
C SER A 3 13.87 -16.90 9.76
N LEU A 4 14.57 -16.16 8.88
CA LEU A 4 14.14 -14.81 8.50
C LEU A 4 12.76 -14.78 7.84
N SER A 5 12.39 -15.85 7.13
CA SER A 5 11.06 -15.98 6.51
C SER A 5 9.97 -16.16 7.57
N GLU A 6 10.22 -16.97 8.60
CA GLU A 6 9.30 -17.14 9.73
C GLU A 6 9.14 -15.83 10.52
N GLN A 7 10.23 -15.10 10.75
CA GLN A 7 10.18 -13.78 11.40
C GLN A 7 9.38 -12.77 10.56
N LEU A 8 9.58 -12.76 9.24
CA LEU A 8 8.81 -11.90 8.34
C LEU A 8 7.31 -12.20 8.45
N GLN A 9 6.93 -13.48 8.40
CA GLN A 9 5.54 -13.89 8.46
C GLN A 9 4.89 -13.57 9.80
N GLU A 10 5.62 -13.74 10.91
CA GLU A 10 5.16 -13.41 12.26
C GLU A 10 4.89 -11.91 12.40
N VAL A 11 5.85 -11.07 12.03
CA VAL A 11 5.70 -9.60 12.14
C VAL A 11 4.58 -9.11 11.22
N ARG A 12 4.48 -9.67 10.01
CA ARG A 12 3.39 -9.36 9.06
C ARG A 12 2.03 -9.73 9.64
N SER A 13 1.87 -10.95 10.14
CA SER A 13 0.62 -11.41 10.75
C SER A 13 0.21 -10.52 11.93
N ARG A 14 1.16 -10.13 12.79
CA ARG A 14 0.89 -9.23 13.92
C ARG A 14 0.44 -7.83 13.48
N ALA A 15 1.10 -7.26 12.47
CA ALA A 15 0.72 -5.95 11.92
C ALA A 15 -0.68 -5.99 11.27
N GLU A 16 -1.01 -7.07 10.57
CA GLU A 16 -2.33 -7.29 9.95
C GLU A 16 -3.43 -7.44 11.01
N VAL A 17 -3.21 -8.22 12.06
CA VAL A 17 -4.17 -8.35 13.17
C VAL A 17 -4.43 -7.00 13.83
N CYS A 18 -3.37 -6.21 14.04
CA CYS A 18 -3.48 -4.86 14.59
C CYS A 18 -4.32 -3.94 13.67
N LEU A 19 -4.08 -3.99 12.35
CA LEU A 19 -4.84 -3.23 11.36
C LEU A 19 -6.34 -3.55 11.37
N TYR A 20 -6.70 -4.82 11.52
CA TYR A 20 -8.09 -5.26 11.49
C TYR A 20 -8.85 -5.07 12.78
N SER A 21 -8.16 -5.19 13.91
CA SER A 21 -8.80 -5.08 15.22
C SER A 21 -9.06 -3.62 15.62
N GLY A 22 -8.83 -2.66 14.71
CA GLY A 22 -8.86 -1.23 15.02
C GLY A 22 -7.71 -0.80 15.94
N GLY A 23 -6.60 -1.53 15.90
CA GLY A 23 -5.40 -1.22 16.67
C GLY A 23 -4.83 0.14 16.31
N ARG A 24 -3.96 0.67 17.19
CA ARG A 24 -3.48 2.05 17.02
C ARG A 24 -2.56 2.12 15.81
N VAL A 25 -2.68 3.18 15.01
CA VAL A 25 -1.80 3.41 13.85
C VAL A 25 -0.31 3.34 14.23
N ALA A 26 0.04 3.75 15.45
CA ALA A 26 1.39 3.62 15.99
C ALA A 26 1.87 2.16 16.10
N GLU A 27 1.01 1.22 16.48
CA GLU A 27 1.34 -0.21 16.61
C GLU A 27 1.52 -0.86 15.24
N VAL A 28 0.71 -0.46 14.26
CA VAL A 28 0.88 -0.85 12.86
C VAL A 28 2.21 -0.35 12.31
N ARG A 29 2.57 0.92 12.58
CA ARG A 29 3.86 1.49 12.18
C ARG A 29 5.05 0.74 12.76
N VAL A 30 4.98 0.32 14.02
CA VAL A 30 6.02 -0.52 14.64
C VAL A 30 6.18 -1.83 13.87
N GLY A 31 5.07 -2.48 13.51
CA GLY A 31 5.09 -3.70 12.69
C GLY A 31 5.71 -3.46 11.31
N VAL A 32 5.33 -2.37 10.64
CA VAL A 32 5.87 -1.97 9.33
C VAL A 32 7.37 -1.69 9.39
N MET A 33 7.84 -0.95 10.41
CA MET A 33 9.26 -0.70 10.64
C MET A 33 10.04 -1.98 10.95
N ALA A 34 9.44 -2.94 11.66
CA ALA A 34 10.06 -4.23 11.88
C ALA A 34 10.23 -5.01 10.56
N ILE A 35 9.23 -5.00 9.66
CA ILE A 35 9.32 -5.63 8.33
C ILE A 35 10.39 -4.95 7.47
N SER A 36 10.46 -3.61 7.48
CA SER A 36 11.43 -2.85 6.68
C SER A 36 12.87 -3.15 7.09
N ASN A 37 13.13 -3.28 8.39
CA ASN A 37 14.45 -3.54 8.96
C ASN A 37 14.94 -5.00 8.82
N LEU A 38 14.09 -5.95 8.43
CA LEU A 38 14.54 -7.33 8.18
C LEU A 38 15.53 -7.36 7.00
N PRO A 39 16.65 -8.10 7.08
CA PRO A 39 17.64 -8.20 6.01
C PRO A 39 17.17 -9.17 4.90
N LEU A 40 16.02 -8.87 4.30
CA LEU A 40 15.39 -9.61 3.21
C LEU A 40 15.29 -8.74 1.96
N PRO A 41 15.35 -9.33 0.75
CA PRO A 41 15.20 -8.57 -0.48
C PRO A 41 13.77 -8.00 -0.59
N PRO A 42 13.57 -6.86 -1.31
CA PRO A 42 12.26 -6.24 -1.48
C PRO A 42 11.19 -7.20 -2.01
N CYS A 43 11.53 -8.09 -2.95
CA CYS A 43 10.60 -9.08 -3.50
C CYS A 43 10.03 -10.07 -2.46
N SER A 44 10.76 -10.32 -1.36
CA SER A 44 10.23 -11.12 -0.25
C SER A 44 9.30 -10.32 0.66
N LYS A 45 9.52 -9.00 0.78
CA LYS A 45 8.73 -8.11 1.64
C LYS A 45 7.44 -7.65 0.95
N TYR A 46 7.49 -7.42 -0.37
CA TYR A 46 6.42 -6.92 -1.23
C TYR A 46 5.93 -7.98 -2.21
N CYS A 47 4.99 -8.82 -1.76
CA CYS A 47 4.43 -9.93 -2.53
C CYS A 47 3.09 -9.62 -3.23
N HIS A 48 2.41 -8.56 -2.80
CA HIS A 48 1.07 -8.17 -3.25
C HIS A 48 1.06 -6.86 -4.05
N ILE A 49 2.13 -6.09 -3.96
CA ILE A 49 2.37 -4.91 -4.79
C ILE A 49 3.69 -5.05 -5.54
N ALA A 50 3.76 -4.58 -6.79
CA ALA A 50 5.03 -4.55 -7.52
C ALA A 50 5.83 -3.30 -7.12
N ALA A 51 6.26 -3.24 -5.85
CA ALA A 51 6.90 -2.06 -5.25
C ALA A 51 8.08 -1.53 -6.08
N GLU A 52 8.91 -2.43 -6.62
CA GLU A 52 10.05 -2.08 -7.46
C GLU A 52 9.61 -1.39 -8.75
N THR A 53 8.66 -1.97 -9.49
CA THR A 53 8.09 -1.36 -10.70
C THR A 53 7.44 -0.01 -10.39
N MET A 54 6.67 0.09 -9.29
CA MET A 54 6.06 1.35 -8.87
C MET A 54 7.09 2.44 -8.60
N ILE A 55 8.21 2.11 -7.94
CA ILE A 55 9.29 3.09 -7.72
C ILE A 55 9.91 3.49 -9.06
N ILE A 56 10.25 2.52 -9.92
CA ILE A 56 10.90 2.78 -11.22
C ILE A 56 10.03 3.69 -12.09
N GLU A 57 8.76 3.34 -12.28
CA GLU A 57 7.83 4.06 -13.16
C GLU A 57 7.45 5.45 -12.65
N ASN A 58 7.63 5.72 -11.35
CA ASN A 58 7.33 7.02 -10.74
C ASN A 58 8.59 7.80 -10.32
N SER A 59 9.79 7.25 -10.55
CA SER A 59 11.08 7.90 -10.26
C SER A 59 11.64 8.59 -11.50
N PHE A 60 10.92 9.60 -11.98
CA PHE A 60 11.30 10.37 -13.17
C PHE A 60 11.78 11.79 -12.86
N GLY A 61 12.57 12.36 -13.76
CA GLY A 61 13.15 13.69 -13.63
C GLY A 61 14.56 13.75 -14.23
N SER A 62 14.96 14.90 -14.74
CA SER A 62 16.28 15.10 -15.34
C SER A 62 17.36 15.40 -14.29
N ASN A 63 16.96 15.64 -13.04
CA ASN A 63 17.85 15.95 -11.93
C ASN A 63 17.27 15.47 -10.60
N ARG A 64 18.11 15.46 -9.56
CA ARG A 64 17.76 15.00 -8.20
C ARG A 64 16.52 15.69 -7.63
N LYS A 65 16.32 16.99 -7.89
CA LYS A 65 15.18 17.74 -7.36
C LYS A 65 13.87 17.26 -7.99
N GLU A 66 13.88 17.05 -9.30
CA GLU A 66 12.71 16.54 -10.04
C GLU A 66 12.40 15.09 -9.64
N THR A 67 13.42 14.24 -9.51
CA THR A 67 13.25 12.86 -9.02
C THR A 67 12.70 12.81 -7.60
N LEU A 68 13.16 13.70 -6.70
CA LEU A 68 12.60 13.76 -5.35
C LEU A 68 11.13 14.22 -5.36
N ALA A 69 10.79 15.20 -6.20
CA ALA A 69 9.42 15.68 -6.34
C ALA A 69 8.48 14.61 -6.93
N SER A 70 8.96 13.75 -7.83
CA SER A 70 8.17 12.63 -8.37
C SER A 70 7.95 11.53 -7.34
N LEU A 71 8.97 11.19 -6.55
CA LEU A 71 8.83 10.26 -5.41
C LEU A 71 7.92 10.81 -4.30
N GLN A 72 7.94 12.12 -4.05
CA GLN A 72 7.00 12.77 -3.12
C GLN A 72 5.53 12.65 -3.58
N ARG A 73 5.28 12.73 -4.90
CA ARG A 73 3.94 12.47 -5.45
C ARG A 73 3.52 11.01 -5.24
N LEU A 74 4.44 10.07 -5.46
CA LEU A 74 4.19 8.65 -5.16
C LEU A 74 3.85 8.43 -3.68
N SER A 75 4.65 8.99 -2.76
CA SER A 75 4.40 8.93 -1.31
C SER A 75 3.02 9.52 -0.95
N THR A 76 2.65 10.65 -1.55
CA THR A 76 1.33 11.28 -1.34
C THR A 76 0.19 10.37 -1.80
N ALA A 77 0.33 9.72 -2.97
CA ALA A 77 -0.66 8.81 -3.48
C ALA A 77 -0.81 7.55 -2.60
N LEU A 78 0.30 6.99 -2.12
CA LEU A 78 0.29 5.87 -1.17
C LEU A 78 -0.38 6.24 0.17
N ASN A 79 -0.17 7.46 0.67
CA ASN A 79 -0.87 7.95 1.86
C ASN A 79 -2.40 8.05 1.66
N ILE A 80 -2.86 8.37 0.44
CA ILE A 80 -4.30 8.37 0.12
C ILE A 80 -4.83 6.93 0.03
N LEU A 81 -4.08 6.00 -0.57
CA LEU A 81 -4.42 4.58 -0.58
C LEU A 81 -4.48 4.00 0.84
N GLU A 82 -3.56 4.39 1.72
CA GLU A 82 -3.62 4.07 3.15
C GLU A 82 -4.93 4.57 3.78
N LYS A 83 -5.32 5.82 3.52
CA LYS A 83 -6.59 6.33 4.07
C LYS A 83 -7.79 5.53 3.56
N TYR A 84 -7.78 5.13 2.29
CA TYR A 84 -8.84 4.28 1.74
C TYR A 84 -8.86 2.90 2.40
N GLY A 85 -7.73 2.22 2.53
CA GLY A 85 -7.70 0.90 3.18
C GLY A 85 -8.09 0.96 4.66
N CYS A 86 -7.65 1.98 5.41
CA CYS A 86 -8.08 2.17 6.80
C CYS A 86 -9.59 2.43 6.92
N ASN A 87 -10.18 3.17 5.97
CA ASN A 87 -11.63 3.36 5.95
C ASN A 87 -12.40 2.04 5.73
N LEU A 88 -11.80 1.04 5.10
CA LEU A 88 -12.42 -0.27 4.85
C LEU A 88 -12.32 -1.19 6.07
N THR A 89 -11.23 -1.12 6.82
CA THR A 89 -11.03 -1.87 8.06
C THR A 89 -11.76 -1.26 9.26
N ASN A 90 -12.11 0.03 9.20
CA ASN A 90 -12.85 0.70 10.27
C ASN A 90 -14.29 0.15 10.41
N PRO A 91 -14.76 -0.23 11.61
CA PRO A 91 -16.16 -0.65 11.79
C PRO A 91 -17.17 0.46 11.46
N ASN A 92 -16.79 1.73 11.62
CA ASN A 92 -17.58 2.91 11.30
C ASN A 92 -17.24 3.43 9.88
N ARG A 93 -17.37 2.57 8.87
CA ARG A 93 -17.01 2.91 7.48
C ARG A 93 -17.78 4.15 6.97
N PRO A 94 -17.14 5.04 6.19
CA PRO A 94 -17.82 6.18 5.57
C PRO A 94 -19.02 5.75 4.70
N LYS A 95 -20.07 6.56 4.61
CA LYS A 95 -21.33 6.25 3.89
C LYS A 95 -21.15 5.71 2.46
N TYR A 96 -20.12 6.17 1.74
CA TYR A 96 -19.84 5.80 0.36
C TYR A 96 -18.60 4.90 0.19
N TRP A 97 -18.24 4.12 1.22
CA TRP A 97 -17.02 3.29 1.23
C TRP A 97 -16.92 2.25 0.10
N ARG A 98 -18.06 1.84 -0.49
CA ARG A 98 -18.11 0.81 -1.53
C ARG A 98 -17.62 1.26 -2.91
N THR A 99 -17.44 2.56 -3.11
CA THR A 99 -17.13 3.11 -4.43
C THR A 99 -16.21 4.30 -4.30
N VAL A 100 -15.14 4.32 -5.09
CA VAL A 100 -14.36 5.53 -5.34
C VAL A 100 -14.67 6.02 -6.74
N LYS A 101 -14.98 7.31 -6.85
CA LYS A 101 -15.28 7.94 -8.14
C LYS A 101 -14.00 8.50 -8.73
N HIS A 102 -13.68 8.14 -9.97
CA HIS A 102 -12.51 8.66 -10.70
C HIS A 102 -12.52 10.19 -10.84
N ASN A 103 -13.70 10.81 -10.89
CA ASN A 103 -13.83 12.26 -10.93
C ASN A 103 -13.67 12.94 -9.56
N ASN A 104 -13.39 12.19 -8.49
CA ASN A 104 -13.07 12.77 -7.19
C ASN A 104 -11.76 13.57 -7.32
N PRO A 105 -11.74 14.87 -6.95
CA PRO A 105 -10.59 15.72 -7.17
C PRO A 105 -9.35 15.27 -6.37
N VAL A 106 -9.54 14.67 -5.19
CA VAL A 106 -8.44 14.12 -4.39
C VAL A 106 -7.86 12.89 -5.09
N PHE A 107 -8.72 11.97 -5.53
CA PHE A 107 -8.28 10.77 -6.25
C PHE A 107 -7.53 11.12 -7.55
N ARG A 108 -8.11 12.00 -8.36
CA ARG A 108 -7.53 12.42 -9.65
C ARG A 108 -6.19 13.14 -9.49
N ALA A 109 -6.06 14.00 -8.48
CA ALA A 109 -4.84 14.76 -8.26
C ALA A 109 -3.70 13.93 -7.63
N THR A 110 -3.99 12.72 -7.13
CA THR A 110 -3.02 11.92 -6.38
C THR A 110 -2.87 10.52 -6.95
N VAL A 111 -3.86 9.65 -6.70
CA VAL A 111 -3.79 8.23 -7.03
C VAL A 111 -3.84 7.99 -8.54
N ASP A 112 -4.66 8.75 -9.28
CA ASP A 112 -4.74 8.66 -10.75
C ASP A 112 -3.48 9.22 -11.45
N ALA A 113 -2.66 9.99 -10.72
CA ALA A 113 -1.47 10.64 -11.25
C ALA A 113 -0.19 9.80 -11.12
N ILE A 114 -0.30 8.56 -10.63
CA ILE A 114 0.83 7.64 -10.45
C ILE A 114 0.64 6.36 -11.24
N GLN A 115 1.74 5.78 -11.72
CA GLN A 115 1.71 4.47 -12.36
C GLN A 115 1.74 3.38 -11.29
N VAL A 116 0.68 2.55 -11.22
CA VAL A 116 0.60 1.41 -10.31
C VAL A 116 0.53 0.13 -11.13
N THR A 117 1.57 -0.70 -11.07
CA THR A 117 1.58 -2.02 -11.69
C THR A 117 1.46 -3.07 -10.57
N THR A 118 0.57 -4.04 -10.71
CA THR A 118 0.54 -5.26 -9.87
C THR A 118 1.01 -6.44 -10.72
N HIS A 119 1.65 -7.44 -10.12
CA HIS A 119 2.12 -8.67 -10.79
C HIS A 119 0.96 -9.63 -11.15
N THR A 120 -0.07 -9.11 -11.82
CA THR A 120 -1.08 -9.87 -12.54
C THR A 120 -1.12 -9.30 -13.95
N ARG A 121 -0.21 -9.80 -14.80
CA ARG A 121 -0.27 -9.63 -16.26
C ARG A 121 -1.62 -10.20 -16.70
N GLU A 122 -2.61 -9.35 -16.91
CA GLU A 122 -3.51 -9.42 -18.08
C GLU A 122 -4.61 -8.34 -18.12
N ASP A 123 -4.90 -7.61 -17.04
CA ASP A 123 -6.00 -6.65 -17.08
C ASP A 123 -5.59 -5.21 -16.74
N GLU A 124 -5.70 -4.31 -17.73
CA GLU A 124 -5.74 -2.85 -17.57
C GLU A 124 -6.90 -2.37 -16.65
N GLN A 125 -7.66 -3.29 -16.05
CA GLN A 125 -8.78 -3.03 -15.12
C GLN A 125 -8.42 -3.18 -13.64
N CYS A 126 -7.15 -3.42 -13.29
CA CYS A 126 -6.77 -3.67 -11.89
C CYS A 126 -6.80 -2.42 -10.97
N PHE A 127 -6.65 -1.21 -11.49
CA PHE A 127 -6.78 0.01 -10.68
C PHE A 127 -8.21 0.20 -10.16
N VAL A 128 -9.20 -0.18 -10.98
CA VAL A 128 -10.59 -0.28 -10.56
C VAL A 128 -10.73 -1.38 -9.51
N SER A 129 -10.10 -2.55 -9.68
CA SER A 129 -10.10 -3.65 -8.69
C SER A 129 -9.50 -3.28 -7.32
N MET A 130 -8.46 -2.45 -7.30
CA MET A 130 -7.78 -1.99 -6.08
C MET A 130 -8.66 -1.06 -5.23
N VAL A 131 -9.71 -0.46 -5.83
CA VAL A 131 -10.55 0.55 -5.17
C VAL A 131 -12.07 0.27 -5.30
N THR A 132 -12.49 -0.66 -6.16
CA THR A 132 -13.90 -1.06 -6.41
C THR A 132 -13.99 -2.50 -6.98
N PRO A 133 -14.64 -3.50 -6.36
CA PRO A 133 -15.20 -3.60 -5.03
C PRO A 133 -14.37 -4.53 -4.12
N ILE A 134 -13.84 -3.98 -3.03
CA ILE A 134 -13.36 -4.72 -1.84
C ILE A 134 -14.55 -5.38 -1.07
N SER A 135 -15.70 -5.54 -1.73
CA SER A 135 -16.91 -6.14 -1.16
C SER A 135 -17.05 -7.63 -1.45
N SER A 136 -16.30 -8.21 -2.40
CA SER A 136 -16.36 -9.66 -2.71
C SER A 136 -15.11 -10.46 -2.29
N GLN A 137 -14.03 -9.78 -1.90
CA GLN A 137 -12.70 -10.36 -1.68
C GLN A 137 -12.09 -9.90 -0.34
N MET A 138 -12.88 -9.85 0.73
CA MET A 138 -12.42 -9.41 2.06
C MET A 138 -11.26 -10.27 2.63
N GLY A 139 -10.98 -11.44 2.04
CA GLY A 139 -9.85 -12.30 2.40
C GLY A 139 -8.49 -11.91 1.78
N SER A 140 -8.45 -11.13 0.70
CA SER A 140 -7.19 -10.82 -0.03
C SER A 140 -6.72 -9.37 0.10
N ALA A 141 -7.51 -8.48 0.70
CA ALA A 141 -7.14 -7.08 0.89
C ALA A 141 -6.15 -6.84 2.05
N SER A 142 -6.08 -7.76 3.04
CA SER A 142 -5.15 -7.68 4.20
C SER A 142 -3.71 -7.43 3.79
N PRO A 143 -3.14 -8.29 2.93
CA PRO A 143 -1.70 -8.35 2.80
C PRO A 143 -1.18 -7.25 1.86
N MET A 144 -2.06 -6.73 1.00
CA MET A 144 -1.76 -5.61 0.11
C MET A 144 -1.68 -4.30 0.90
N MET A 145 -2.57 -4.11 1.88
CA MET A 145 -2.62 -2.90 2.69
C MET A 145 -1.38 -2.74 3.58
N SER A 146 -0.94 -3.81 4.23
CA SER A 146 0.29 -3.81 5.03
C SER A 146 1.53 -3.46 4.20
N GLN A 147 1.54 -3.86 2.92
CA GLN A 147 2.62 -3.54 1.99
C GLN A 147 2.56 -2.11 1.42
N ILE A 148 1.36 -1.57 1.17
CA ILE A 148 1.19 -0.14 0.79
C ILE A 148 1.73 0.75 1.90
N LEU A 149 1.36 0.46 3.16
CA LEU A 149 1.88 1.16 4.34
C LEU A 149 3.40 1.08 4.43
N MET A 150 3.95 -0.11 4.16
CA MET A 150 5.39 -0.32 4.18
C MET A 150 6.12 0.46 3.08
N LEU A 151 5.56 0.54 1.88
CA LEU A 151 6.14 1.34 0.80
C LEU A 151 6.00 2.85 1.07
N ALA A 152 4.88 3.28 1.65
CA ALA A 152 4.67 4.67 2.03
C ALA A 152 5.70 5.14 3.05
N GLU A 153 5.96 4.34 4.10
CA GLU A 153 6.94 4.66 5.15
C GLU A 153 8.39 4.68 4.62
N LEU A 154 8.73 3.86 3.63
CA LEU A 154 10.06 3.90 3.00
C LEU A 154 10.30 5.16 2.15
N LEU A 155 9.23 5.82 1.70
CA LEU A 155 9.29 6.99 0.81
C LEU A 155 9.08 8.31 1.57
N GLN A 156 8.97 8.29 2.90
CA GLN A 156 8.90 9.45 3.79
C GLN A 156 10.29 9.78 4.37
#